data_AF-A0A7Z9A269-F1
#
_entry.id   AF-A0A7Z9A269-F1
#
_cell.length_a   1.000
_cell.length_b   1.000
_cell.length_c   1.000
_cell.angle_alpha   90.00
_cell.angle_beta   90.00
_cell.angle_gamma   90.00
#
_symmetry.space_group_name_H-M   'P 1'
#
loop_
_entity.id
_entity.type
_entity.pdbx_description
1 polymer ?
#
loop_
_entity_poly.entity_id
_entity_poly.type
_entity_poly.pdbx_seq_one_letter_code
_entity_poly.pdbx_strand_id
1 'polypeptide(L)'
;MSASIGHKATHVESAFGPFMAHTSTHHELTPPIAHDFVKLVFVRVRSAILFSEFGQHPSMLGDVVILASNTLCGGAPEGHVRVTTVYLDPDYIIDQVFWQYAAVLSDGLHAR
;
A
#
# COMPACT_ATOMS: atom_id res chain seq x y z
N MET A 1 33.14 1.29 17.57
CA MET A 1 32.18 0.21 17.26
C MET A 1 31.13 0.81 16.33
N SER A 2 31.30 0.61 15.02
CA SER A 2 30.33 1.06 14.01
C SER A 2 29.43 -0.13 13.71
N ALA A 3 28.19 -0.08 14.18
CA ALA A 3 27.20 -1.09 13.84
C ALA A 3 26.65 -0.77 12.44
N SER A 4 27.08 -1.55 11.44
CA SER A 4 26.43 -1.56 10.13
C SER A 4 24.98 -1.97 10.31
N ILE A 5 24.06 -1.03 10.10
CA ILE A 5 22.64 -1.31 9.90
C ILE A 5 22.56 -1.93 8.50
N GLY A 6 22.65 -3.26 8.45
CA GLY A 6 22.34 -4.01 7.25
C GLY A 6 20.86 -3.83 6.94
N HIS A 7 20.55 -2.94 5.99
CA HIS A 7 19.22 -2.85 5.39
C HIS A 7 19.03 -4.11 4.54
N LYS A 8 18.65 -5.22 5.20
CA LYS A 8 18.24 -6.43 4.51
C LYS A 8 16.81 -6.19 4.05
N ALA A 9 16.66 -5.52 2.91
CA ALA A 9 15.42 -5.51 2.17
C ALA A 9 15.00 -6.97 2.02
N THR A 10 13.98 -7.36 2.77
CA THR A 10 13.45 -8.71 2.70
C THR A 10 12.56 -8.65 1.47
N HIS A 11 13.12 -8.81 0.28
CA HIS A 11 12.33 -9.19 -0.88
C HIS A 11 11.66 -10.50 -0.47
N VAL A 12 10.45 -10.40 0.05
CA VAL A 12 9.56 -11.54 0.17
C VAL A 12 9.26 -11.90 -1.27
N GLU A 13 10.03 -12.87 -1.78
CA GLU A 13 9.70 -13.61 -2.99
C GLU A 13 8.28 -14.15 -2.76
N SER A 14 7.31 -13.39 -3.25
CA SER A 14 5.92 -13.55 -2.90
C SER A 14 5.41 -14.82 -3.56
N ALA A 15 4.68 -15.66 -2.80
CA ALA A 15 3.94 -16.80 -3.35
C ALA A 15 2.85 -16.40 -4.39
N PHE A 16 2.71 -15.10 -4.64
CA PHE A 16 1.81 -14.46 -5.57
C PHE A 16 2.60 -13.54 -6.52
N GLY A 17 2.09 -13.31 -7.72
CA GLY A 17 2.73 -12.47 -8.73
C GLY A 17 2.92 -11.00 -8.31
N PRO A 18 3.32 -10.10 -9.23
CA PRO A 18 3.71 -8.71 -8.91
C PRO A 18 2.58 -7.86 -8.31
N PHE A 19 1.35 -8.36 -8.35
CA PHE A 19 0.24 -7.87 -7.57
C PHE A 19 -0.65 -9.02 -7.10
N MET A 20 -1.35 -8.80 -5.99
CA MET A 20 -2.37 -9.71 -5.48
C MET A 20 -3.58 -8.90 -5.02
N ALA A 21 -4.78 -9.32 -5.39
CA ALA A 21 -6.01 -8.77 -4.84
C ALA A 21 -6.62 -9.78 -3.86
N HIS A 22 -6.94 -9.31 -2.65
CA HIS A 22 -7.57 -10.14 -1.63
C HIS A 22 -8.68 -9.36 -0.93
N THR A 23 -9.83 -10.01 -0.72
CA THR A 23 -10.96 -9.41 0.00
C THR A 23 -11.02 -10.02 1.40
N SER A 24 -11.01 -9.16 2.42
CA SER A 24 -11.06 -9.55 3.83
C SER A 24 -12.12 -8.75 4.58
N THR A 25 -12.61 -9.34 5.67
CA THR A 25 -13.47 -8.64 6.64
C THR A 25 -12.70 -8.52 7.94
N HIS A 26 -12.60 -7.30 8.46
CA HIS A 26 -11.95 -7.00 9.73
C HIS A 26 -13.01 -6.67 10.77
N HIS A 27 -12.98 -7.39 11.88
CA HIS A 27 -13.89 -7.20 13.02
C HIS A 27 -13.21 -6.52 14.21
N GLU A 28 -11.88 -6.56 14.24
CA GLU A 28 -11.08 -6.10 15.38
C GLU A 28 -10.08 -5.04 14.95
N LEU A 29 -9.53 -4.34 15.95
CA LEU A 29 -8.44 -3.41 15.77
C LEU A 29 -7.28 -4.09 15.05
N THR A 30 -6.87 -3.51 13.92
CA THR A 30 -5.60 -3.83 13.28
C THR A 30 -4.56 -2.84 13.80
N PRO A 31 -3.52 -3.29 14.52
CA PRO A 31 -2.48 -2.40 15.01
C PRO A 31 -1.71 -1.76 13.84
N PRO A 32 -1.10 -0.57 14.02
CA PRO A 32 -0.30 0.03 12.98
C PRO A 32 0.90 -0.84 12.60
N ILE A 33 0.99 -1.20 11.32
CA ILE A 33 2.08 -2.00 10.76
C ILE A 33 2.53 -1.36 9.45
N ALA A 34 3.84 -1.23 9.27
CA ALA A 34 4.46 -0.83 8.01
C ALA A 34 4.83 -2.07 7.20
N HIS A 35 4.61 -2.01 5.89
CA HIS A 35 4.95 -3.08 4.95
C HIS A 35 5.87 -2.54 3.86
N ASP A 36 6.72 -3.38 3.30
CA ASP A 36 7.62 -3.04 2.18
C ASP A 36 6.91 -2.90 0.82
N PHE A 37 5.66 -3.33 0.72
CA PHE A 37 4.81 -3.20 -0.47
C PHE A 37 3.75 -2.08 -0.36
N VAL A 38 3.18 -1.68 -1.49
CA VAL A 38 2.09 -0.70 -1.56
C VAL A 38 0.73 -1.39 -1.37
N LYS A 39 -0.21 -0.73 -0.68
CA LYS A 39 -1.61 -1.20 -0.56
C LYS A 39 -2.58 -0.20 -1.17
N LEU A 40 -3.50 -0.70 -1.99
CA LEU A 40 -4.75 -0.01 -2.34
C LEU A 40 -5.90 -0.71 -1.63
N VAL A 41 -6.49 -0.05 -0.63
CA VAL A 41 -7.56 -0.62 0.19
C VAL A 41 -8.89 0.01 -0.22
N PHE A 42 -9.74 -0.77 -0.88
CA PHE A 42 -11.07 -0.38 -1.31
C PHE A 42 -12.09 -0.75 -0.24
N VAL A 43 -12.75 0.24 0.36
CA VAL A 43 -13.77 0.00 1.38
C VAL A 43 -15.07 -0.43 0.72
N ARG A 44 -15.49 -1.68 0.97
CA ARG A 44 -16.64 -2.32 0.30
C ARG A 44 -17.89 -2.34 1.16
N VAL A 45 -17.76 -2.28 2.49
CA VAL A 45 -18.87 -2.29 3.44
C VAL A 45 -18.45 -1.58 4.71
N ARG A 46 -19.34 -0.71 5.23
CA ARG A 46 -19.18 0.04 6.49
C ARG A 46 -17.92 0.90 6.49
N SER A 47 -17.55 1.38 7.67
CA SER A 47 -16.52 2.38 7.92
C SER A 47 -15.46 1.86 8.89
N ALA A 48 -14.30 2.50 8.87
CA ALA A 48 -13.23 2.29 9.84
C ALA A 48 -12.48 3.60 10.11
N ILE A 49 -11.99 3.76 11.33
CA ILE A 49 -11.04 4.83 11.67
C ILE A 49 -9.64 4.31 11.41
N LEU A 50 -8.93 4.95 10.50
CA LEU A 50 -7.53 4.66 10.21
C LEU A 50 -6.64 5.45 11.15
N PHE A 51 -5.52 4.86 11.53
CA PHE A 51 -4.49 5.51 12.34
C PHE A 51 -3.17 5.42 11.61
N SER A 52 -2.53 6.56 11.37
CA SER A 52 -1.20 6.63 10.76
C SER A 52 -0.37 7.74 11.42
N GLU A 53 0.85 7.92 10.94
CA GLU A 53 1.70 9.07 11.30
C GLU A 53 1.04 10.43 10.99
N PHE A 54 0.07 10.47 10.09
CA PHE A 54 -0.71 11.66 9.73
C PHE A 54 -1.94 11.88 10.63
N GLY A 55 -2.10 11.07 11.68
CA GLY A 55 -3.22 11.14 12.62
C GLY A 55 -4.34 10.16 12.30
N GLN A 56 -5.54 10.48 12.77
CA GLN A 56 -6.73 9.65 12.60
C GLN A 56 -7.55 10.12 11.41
N HIS A 57 -7.98 9.19 10.54
CA HIS A 57 -8.80 9.50 9.38
C HIS A 57 -9.97 8.51 9.26
N PRO A 58 -11.22 8.97 9.21
CA PRO A 58 -12.34 8.07 8.93
C PRO A 58 -12.28 7.64 7.45
N SER A 59 -12.55 6.37 7.20
CA SER A 59 -12.78 5.83 5.86
C SER A 59 -14.19 5.28 5.78
N MET A 60 -14.88 5.60 4.68
CA MET A 60 -16.28 5.31 4.42
C MET A 60 -16.44 4.33 3.27
N LEU A 61 -17.65 3.78 3.13
CA LEU A 61 -18.01 2.96 1.98
C LEU A 61 -17.73 3.71 0.66
N GLY A 62 -16.96 3.08 -0.22
CA GLY A 62 -16.59 3.64 -1.52
C GLY A 62 -15.23 4.33 -1.53
N ASP A 63 -14.64 4.61 -0.37
CA ASP A 63 -13.31 5.23 -0.29
C ASP A 63 -12.22 4.26 -0.74
N VAL A 64 -11.14 4.85 -1.26
CA VAL A 64 -9.89 4.15 -1.59
C VAL A 64 -8.78 4.74 -0.75
N VAL A 65 -8.19 3.90 0.09
CA VAL A 65 -7.02 4.26 0.90
C VAL A 65 -5.78 3.80 0.16
N ILE A 66 -4.84 4.71 -0.04
CA ILE A 66 -3.54 4.42 -0.65
C ILE A 66 -2.48 4.49 0.43
N LEU A 67 -1.77 3.39 0.64
CA LEU A 67 -0.64 3.32 1.57
C LEU A 67 0.63 3.04 0.77
N ALA A 68 1.56 3.98 0.80
CA ALA A 68 2.89 3.77 0.22
C ALA A 68 3.65 2.70 1.01
N SER A 69 4.70 2.15 0.41
CA SER A 69 5.62 1.28 1.14
C SER A 69 6.17 2.01 2.37
N ASN A 70 6.37 1.25 3.44
CA ASN A 70 6.80 1.67 4.76
C ASN A 70 5.87 2.67 5.48
N THR A 71 4.64 2.89 4.99
CA THR A 71 3.65 3.70 5.72
C THR A 71 3.15 2.93 6.93
N LEU A 72 3.38 3.46 8.13
CA LEU A 72 2.87 2.88 9.37
C LEU A 72 1.37 3.19 9.49
N CYS A 73 0.52 2.20 9.22
CA CYS A 73 -0.93 2.39 9.25
C CYS A 73 -1.65 1.21 9.92
N GLY A 74 -2.63 1.53 10.76
CA GLY A 74 -3.57 0.59 11.38
C GLY A 74 -5.01 1.03 11.15
N GLY A 75 -5.97 0.32 11.73
CA GLY A 75 -7.38 0.70 11.63
C GLY A 75 -8.29 -0.01 12.61
N ALA A 76 -9.29 0.71 13.09
CA ALA A 76 -10.37 0.19 13.93
C ALA A 76 -11.69 0.21 13.14
N PRO A 77 -12.26 -0.96 12.83
CA PRO A 77 -13.58 -1.04 12.20
C PRO A 77 -14.67 -0.49 13.13
N GLU A 78 -15.66 0.20 12.57
CA GLU A 78 -16.88 0.55 13.30
C GLU A 78 -17.83 -0.67 13.32
N GLY A 79 -17.48 -1.68 14.12
CA GLY A 79 -18.15 -2.98 14.23
C GLY A 79 -17.57 -4.05 13.30
N HIS A 80 -17.61 -3.80 11.99
CA HIS A 80 -16.81 -4.55 11.02
C HIS A 80 -16.64 -3.71 9.75
N VAL A 81 -15.59 -3.99 8.99
CA VAL A 81 -15.36 -3.39 7.68
C VAL A 81 -14.96 -4.49 6.72
N ARG A 82 -15.51 -4.48 5.51
CA ARG A 82 -15.04 -5.34 4.42
C ARG A 82 -14.25 -4.52 3.45
N VAL A 83 -13.05 -4.98 3.12
CA VAL A 83 -12.15 -4.30 2.20
C VAL A 83 -11.67 -5.26 1.13
N THR A 84 -11.44 -4.74 -0.06
CA THR A 84 -10.60 -5.41 -1.06
C THR A 84 -9.26 -4.71 -1.04
N THR A 85 -8.19 -5.42 -0.71
CA THR A 85 -6.83 -4.87 -0.73
C THR A 85 -6.10 -5.40 -1.94
N VAL A 86 -5.56 -4.48 -2.75
CA VAL A 86 -4.56 -4.80 -3.77
C VAL A 86 -3.20 -4.54 -3.17
N TYR A 87 -2.41 -5.59 -3.07
CA TYR A 87 -1.02 -5.60 -2.65
C TYR A 87 -0.18 -5.48 -3.92
N LEU A 88 0.72 -4.52 -3.96
CA LEU A 88 1.50 -4.17 -5.14
C LEU A 88 2.99 -4.12 -4.80
N ASP A 89 3.79 -4.84 -5.58
CA ASP A 89 5.24 -4.68 -5.57
C ASP A 89 5.59 -3.24 -6.04
N PRO A 90 6.38 -2.48 -5.26
CA PRO A 90 6.79 -1.13 -5.65
C PRO A 90 7.49 -1.07 -7.02
N ASP A 91 8.33 -2.05 -7.34
CA ASP A 91 9.06 -2.10 -8.62
C ASP A 91 8.09 -2.32 -9.78
N TYR A 92 7.08 -3.16 -9.58
CA TYR A 92 6.02 -3.36 -10.55
C TYR A 92 5.23 -2.07 -10.81
N ILE A 93 4.88 -1.30 -9.77
CA ILE A 93 4.17 -0.02 -9.95
C ILE A 93 5.02 0.96 -10.75
N ILE A 94 6.31 1.07 -10.43
CA ILE A 94 7.25 1.94 -11.14
C ILE A 94 7.30 1.55 -12.61
N ASP A 95 7.43 0.26 -12.92
CA ASP A 95 7.42 -0.25 -14.28
C ASP A 95 6.12 0.10 -15.01
N GLN A 96 4.96 -0.11 -14.38
CA GLN A 96 3.67 0.20 -15.00
C GLN A 96 3.51 1.70 -15.30
N VAL A 97 3.87 2.56 -14.35
CA VAL A 97 3.81 4.02 -14.53
C VAL A 97 4.79 4.46 -15.61
N PHE A 98 6.02 3.93 -15.60
CA PHE A 98 7.01 4.23 -16.63
C PHE A 98 6.49 3.89 -18.03
N TRP A 99 5.90 2.71 -18.22
CA TRP A 99 5.34 2.32 -19.52
C TRP A 99 4.14 3.18 -19.92
N GLN A 100 3.27 3.55 -18.99
CA GLN A 100 2.15 4.46 -19.27
C GLN A 100 2.60 5.84 -19.75
N TYR A 101 3.73 6.32 -19.25
CA TYR A 101 4.29 7.63 -19.61
C TYR A 101 5.54 7.54 -20.49
N ALA A 102 5.82 6.39 -21.09
CA ALA A 102 7.07 6.16 -21.82
C ALA A 102 7.27 7.19 -22.95
N ALA A 103 6.20 7.60 -23.63
CA ALA A 103 6.25 8.63 -24.67
C ALA A 103 6.62 10.03 -24.11
N VAL A 104 6.16 10.37 -22.91
CA VAL A 104 6.42 11.69 -22.27
C VAL A 104 7.79 11.72 -21.62
N LEU A 105 8.24 10.60 -21.04
CA LEU A 105 9.54 10.48 -20.38
C LEU A 105 10.69 10.33 -21.38
N SER A 106 10.43 9.80 -22.58
CA SER A 106 11.45 9.66 -23.64
C SER A 106 11.92 11.00 -24.22
N ASP A 107 11.06 12.02 -24.22
CA ASP A 107 11.40 13.36 -24.73
C ASP A 107 12.41 14.08 -23.84
N GLY A 108 12.40 13.84 -22.52
CA GLY A 108 13.37 14.42 -21.60
C GLY A 108 14.80 13.87 -21.77
N LEU A 109 14.95 12.64 -22.27
CA LEU A 109 16.25 12.02 -22.50
C LEU A 109 16.88 12.41 -23.85
N HIS A 110 16.10 13.01 -24.77
CA HIS A 110 16.55 13.50 -26.07
C HIS A 110 16.68 15.02 -26.16
N ALA A 111 16.29 15.77 -25.12
CA ALA A 111 16.56 17.19 -25.00
C ALA A 111 18.05 17.40 -24.65
N ARG A 112 18.87 17.57 -25.70
CA ARG A 112 20.27 18.01 -25.64
C ARG A 112 20.40 19.49 -25.30
#